data_AF-A0A0S7EJQ3-F1
#
_entry.id   AF-A0A0S7EJQ3-F1
#
_cell.length_a   1.000
_cell.length_b   1.000
_cell.length_c   1.000
_cell.angle_alpha   90.00
_cell.angle_beta   90.00
_cell.angle_gamma   90.00
#
_symmetry.space_group_name_H-M   'P 1'
#
loop_
_entity.id
_entity.type
_entity.pdbx_description
1 polymer ?
#
loop_
_entity_poly.entity_id
_entity_poly.type
_entity_poly.pdbx_seq_one_letter_code
_entity_poly.pdbx_strand_id
1 'polypeptide(L)'
;TVLFCMGELQLLRSLKVLDLSGNCLNSVPRMLSNCTTSLKKLVLHDNQIVKLTPNFLQEAFSLKYLDLSFNRIKHIEQSSFPDNVVEKMEQLLLHKNNFLCTCNASWFITWLNKTTVTIPRLGIDVTCASPGVQKGNLVVSVDLQACQHSFLSIILYTLMTSLLFS
;
A
#
# COMPACT_ATOMS: atom_id res chain seq x y z
N THR A 1 -15.30 -14.86 4.70
CA THR A 1 -14.18 -14.25 3.98
C THR A 1 -14.12 -14.85 2.59
N VAL A 2 -14.57 -14.12 1.57
CA VAL A 2 -14.37 -14.57 0.18
C VAL A 2 -12.97 -14.12 -0.22
N LEU A 3 -12.03 -15.06 -0.24
CA LEU A 3 -10.71 -14.85 -0.83
C LEU A 3 -10.81 -15.24 -2.29
N PHE A 4 -10.45 -14.36 -3.22
CA PHE A 4 -10.53 -14.64 -4.66
C PHE A 4 -9.48 -15.65 -5.16
N CYS A 5 -8.67 -16.23 -4.26
CA CYS A 5 -7.70 -17.28 -4.58
C CYS A 5 -8.22 -18.65 -4.14
N MET A 6 -9.45 -18.97 -4.54
CA MET A 6 -9.91 -20.36 -4.55
C MET A 6 -9.19 -21.06 -5.69
N GLY A 7 -8.79 -22.33 -5.51
CA GLY A 7 -7.84 -23.04 -6.40
C GLY A 7 -8.17 -23.06 -7.90
N GLU A 8 -9.37 -22.65 -8.29
CA GLU A 8 -9.86 -22.55 -9.66
C GLU A 8 -9.11 -21.51 -10.51
N LEU A 9 -8.63 -20.39 -9.93
CA LEU A 9 -7.87 -19.40 -10.70
C LEU A 9 -6.55 -19.95 -11.25
N GLN A 10 -5.95 -20.95 -10.58
CA GLN A 10 -4.72 -21.60 -11.05
C GLN A 10 -4.92 -22.37 -12.36
N LEU A 11 -6.16 -22.77 -12.65
CA LEU A 11 -6.50 -23.48 -13.89
C LEU A 11 -6.55 -22.52 -15.08
N LEU A 12 -6.77 -21.22 -14.84
CA LEU A 12 -6.89 -20.20 -15.88
C LEU A 12 -5.51 -19.68 -16.31
N ARG A 13 -4.69 -20.55 -16.89
CA ARG A 13 -3.29 -20.25 -17.26
C ARG A 13 -3.12 -19.04 -18.20
N SER A 14 -4.14 -18.72 -19.00
CA SER A 14 -4.13 -17.58 -19.92
C SER A 14 -4.79 -16.31 -19.37
N LEU A 15 -5.26 -16.29 -18.12
CA LEU A 15 -5.97 -15.14 -17.54
C LEU A 15 -5.07 -13.90 -17.51
N LYS A 16 -5.46 -12.84 -18.22
CA LYS A 16 -4.71 -11.57 -18.28
C LYS A 16 -5.37 -10.44 -17.52
N VAL A 17 -6.70 -10.44 -17.45
CA VAL A 17 -7.50 -9.40 -16.80
C VAL A 17 -8.44 -10.10 -15.84
N LEU A 18 -8.45 -9.65 -14.59
CA LEU A 18 -9.38 -10.09 -13.58
C LEU A 18 -10.01 -8.85 -12.95
N ASP A 19 -11.32 -8.72 -13.16
CA ASP A 19 -12.12 -7.66 -12.57
C ASP A 19 -13.00 -8.24 -11.47
N LEU A 20 -12.79 -7.75 -10.25
CA LEU A 20 -13.52 -8.10 -9.05
C LEU A 20 -14.03 -6.83 -8.35
N SER A 21 -14.20 -5.75 -9.11
CA SER A 21 -14.73 -4.49 -8.59
C SER A 21 -16.16 -4.61 -8.06
N GLY A 22 -16.56 -3.71 -7.16
CA GLY A 22 -17.94 -3.64 -6.67
C GLY A 22 -18.38 -4.86 -5.85
N ASN A 23 -17.44 -5.48 -5.13
CA ASN A 23 -17.68 -6.69 -4.35
C ASN A 23 -17.50 -6.43 -2.84
N CYS A 24 -17.68 -7.47 -2.03
CA CYS A 24 -17.52 -7.42 -0.57
C CYS A 24 -16.18 -8.01 -0.11
N LEU A 25 -15.13 -7.95 -0.93
CA LEU A 25 -13.82 -8.48 -0.56
C LEU A 25 -13.23 -7.64 0.57
N ASN A 26 -12.80 -8.29 1.66
CA ASN A 26 -12.21 -7.62 2.81
C ASN A 26 -10.71 -7.90 2.97
N SER A 27 -10.16 -8.76 2.11
CA SER A 27 -8.75 -9.14 2.09
C SER A 27 -8.28 -9.52 0.68
N VAL A 28 -6.97 -9.53 0.51
CA VAL A 28 -6.27 -10.05 -0.67
C VAL A 28 -5.65 -11.42 -0.36
N PRO A 29 -5.33 -12.25 -1.37
CA PRO A 29 -4.61 -13.50 -1.14
C PRO A 29 -3.25 -13.27 -0.51
N ARG A 30 -2.75 -14.29 0.22
CA ARG A 30 -1.42 -14.27 0.82
C ARG A 30 -0.34 -13.87 -0.18
N MET A 31 -0.40 -14.44 -1.39
CA MET A 31 0.50 -14.17 -2.50
C MET A 31 -0.26 -14.37 -3.81
N LEU A 32 -0.29 -13.35 -4.68
CA LEU A 32 -1.06 -13.36 -5.92
C LEU A 32 -0.50 -14.36 -6.95
N SER A 33 0.83 -14.55 -6.99
CA SER A 33 1.49 -15.49 -7.91
C SER A 33 1.09 -16.94 -7.66
N ASN A 34 0.66 -17.28 -6.44
CA ASN A 34 0.07 -18.59 -6.13
C ASN A 34 -1.31 -18.79 -6.77
N CYS A 35 -2.01 -17.71 -7.13
CA CYS A 35 -3.33 -17.76 -7.74
C CYS A 35 -3.21 -17.74 -9.27
N THR A 36 -2.30 -16.93 -9.79
CA THR A 36 -2.06 -16.77 -11.23
C THR A 36 -0.69 -16.14 -11.48
N THR A 37 0.05 -16.67 -12.45
CA THR A 37 1.34 -16.13 -12.89
C THR A 37 1.23 -15.28 -14.15
N SER A 38 0.07 -15.31 -14.81
CA SER A 38 -0.13 -14.73 -16.14
C SER A 38 -0.89 -13.41 -16.14
N LEU A 39 -1.47 -13.02 -15.00
CA LEU A 39 -2.31 -11.84 -14.83
C LEU A 39 -1.53 -10.54 -15.04
N LYS A 40 -2.10 -9.64 -15.84
CA LYS A 40 -1.55 -8.32 -16.16
C LYS A 40 -2.34 -7.18 -15.54
N LYS A 41 -3.65 -7.34 -15.40
CA LYS A 41 -4.56 -6.33 -14.85
C LYS A 41 -5.45 -6.93 -13.78
N LEU A 42 -5.38 -6.35 -12.58
CA LEU A 42 -6.24 -6.70 -11.45
C LEU A 42 -7.03 -5.47 -11.02
N VAL A 43 -8.35 -5.57 -11.08
CA VAL A 43 -9.27 -4.51 -10.66
C VAL A 43 -9.99 -4.96 -9.39
N LEU A 44 -9.72 -4.25 -8.28
CA LEU A 44 -10.30 -4.52 -6.96
C LEU A 44 -11.00 -3.27 -6.39
N HIS A 45 -11.33 -2.28 -7.23
CA HIS A 45 -11.96 -1.07 -6.74
C HIS A 45 -13.33 -1.34 -6.14
N ASP A 46 -13.77 -0.45 -5.26
CA ASP A 46 -15.09 -0.54 -4.61
C ASP A 46 -15.29 -1.88 -3.90
N ASN A 47 -14.37 -2.15 -2.97
CA ASN A 47 -14.39 -3.31 -2.08
C ASN A 47 -14.17 -2.84 -0.63
N GLN A 48 -13.97 -3.77 0.29
CA GLN A 48 -13.83 -3.50 1.73
C GLN A 48 -12.44 -3.89 2.25
N ILE A 49 -11.41 -3.89 1.39
CA ILE A 49 -10.06 -4.34 1.74
C ILE A 49 -9.46 -3.37 2.75
N VAL A 50 -9.11 -3.87 3.94
CA VAL A 50 -8.53 -3.06 5.02
C VAL A 50 -7.01 -3.14 5.06
N LYS A 51 -6.46 -4.30 4.70
CA LYS A 51 -5.04 -4.60 4.76
C LYS A 51 -4.61 -5.48 3.59
N LEU A 52 -3.40 -5.24 3.12
CA LEU A 52 -2.71 -6.10 2.19
C LEU A 52 -1.90 -7.14 2.97
N THR A 53 -1.68 -8.31 2.39
CA THR A 53 -0.81 -9.31 3.00
C THR A 53 0.65 -8.97 2.71
N PRO A 54 1.60 -9.26 3.63
CA PRO A 54 3.01 -8.93 3.45
C PRO A 54 3.69 -9.53 2.23
N ASN A 55 3.07 -10.46 1.50
CA ASN A 55 3.65 -11.05 0.27
C ASN A 55 2.69 -10.90 -0.91
N PHE A 56 1.74 -9.97 -0.84
CA PHE A 56 0.64 -9.91 -1.79
C PHE A 56 1.11 -9.92 -3.26
N LEU A 57 2.06 -9.04 -3.61
CA LEU A 57 2.60 -8.95 -4.97
C LEU A 57 3.92 -9.70 -5.16
N GLN A 58 4.35 -10.51 -4.18
CA GLN A 58 5.57 -11.29 -4.32
C GLN A 58 5.49 -12.18 -5.58
N GLU A 59 6.51 -12.08 -6.44
CA GLU A 59 6.61 -12.79 -7.73
C GLU A 59 5.49 -12.51 -8.76
N ALA A 60 4.65 -11.48 -8.54
CA ALA A 60 3.61 -11.10 -9.49
C ALA A 60 4.16 -10.28 -10.68
N PHE A 61 5.25 -10.75 -11.32
CA PHE A 61 6.03 -10.01 -12.32
C PHE A 61 5.26 -9.62 -13.59
N SER A 62 4.18 -10.35 -13.91
CA SER A 62 3.32 -10.07 -15.06
C SER A 62 2.39 -8.87 -14.82
N LEU A 63 2.15 -8.48 -13.58
CA LEU A 63 1.15 -7.47 -13.23
C LEU A 63 1.64 -6.08 -13.64
N LYS A 64 0.80 -5.36 -14.40
CA LYS A 64 1.06 -4.02 -14.92
C LYS A 64 0.07 -2.98 -14.41
N TYR A 65 -1.16 -3.40 -14.12
CA TYR A 65 -2.22 -2.54 -13.66
C TYR A 65 -2.85 -3.12 -12.38
N LEU A 66 -2.95 -2.29 -11.35
CA LEU A 66 -3.64 -2.62 -10.12
C LEU A 66 -4.53 -1.46 -9.68
N ASP A 67 -5.81 -1.75 -9.49
CA ASP A 67 -6.75 -0.79 -8.93
C ASP A 67 -7.21 -1.24 -7.54
N LEU A 68 -6.79 -0.50 -6.53
CA LEU A 68 -7.18 -0.66 -5.13
C LEU A 68 -7.98 0.55 -4.63
N SER A 69 -8.46 1.41 -5.54
CA SER A 69 -9.23 2.60 -5.16
C SER A 69 -10.55 2.22 -4.49
N PHE A 70 -11.16 3.16 -3.76
CA PHE A 70 -12.44 2.92 -3.06
C PHE A 70 -12.41 1.66 -2.17
N ASN A 71 -11.34 1.52 -1.39
CA ASN A 71 -11.21 0.48 -0.37
C ASN A 71 -11.00 1.14 1.00
N ARG A 72 -10.58 0.36 2.01
CA ARG A 72 -10.37 0.84 3.38
C ARG A 72 -8.92 0.64 3.82
N ILE A 73 -8.00 0.64 2.86
CA ILE A 73 -6.58 0.35 3.10
C ILE A 73 -5.99 1.45 3.98
N LYS A 74 -5.31 1.02 5.04
CA LYS A 74 -4.67 1.90 6.03
C LYS A 74 -3.18 2.09 5.77
N HIS A 75 -2.50 1.03 5.35
CA HIS A 75 -1.06 1.00 5.12
C HIS A 75 -0.75 0.18 3.87
N ILE A 76 0.29 0.59 3.16
CA ILE A 76 0.97 -0.21 2.16
C ILE A 76 2.42 -0.31 2.63
N GLU A 77 2.93 -1.54 2.72
CA GLU A 77 4.27 -1.84 3.21
C GLU A 77 5.11 -2.42 2.07
N GLN A 78 6.43 -2.24 2.14
CA GLN A 78 7.38 -2.77 1.15
C GLN A 78 7.26 -4.28 0.97
N SER A 79 6.91 -4.99 2.04
CA SER A 79 6.64 -6.43 2.01
C SER A 79 5.55 -6.75 0.98
N SER A 80 4.41 -6.06 1.07
CA SER A 80 3.26 -6.28 0.19
C SER A 80 3.55 -5.86 -1.27
N PHE A 81 4.39 -4.82 -1.43
CA PHE A 81 4.69 -4.10 -2.67
C PHE A 81 6.22 -4.09 -2.92
N PRO A 82 6.81 -5.23 -3.30
CA PRO A 82 8.26 -5.32 -3.47
C PRO A 82 8.72 -4.54 -4.71
N ASP A 83 9.83 -3.82 -4.57
CA ASP A 83 10.33 -2.85 -5.57
C ASP A 83 10.48 -3.48 -6.97
N ASN A 84 11.03 -4.70 -7.05
CA ASN A 84 11.24 -5.44 -8.30
C ASN A 84 9.95 -5.77 -9.09
N VAL A 85 8.78 -5.65 -8.46
CA VAL A 85 7.46 -5.79 -9.10
C VAL A 85 6.87 -4.41 -9.37
N VAL A 86 6.80 -3.54 -8.35
CA VAL A 86 6.09 -2.26 -8.48
C VAL A 86 6.78 -1.28 -9.43
N GLU A 87 8.11 -1.30 -9.55
CA GLU A 87 8.85 -0.47 -10.50
C GLU A 87 8.56 -0.82 -11.97
N LYS A 88 7.99 -2.00 -12.23
CA LYS A 88 7.63 -2.46 -13.57
C LYS A 88 6.15 -2.28 -13.88
N MET A 89 5.36 -1.75 -12.95
CA MET A 89 3.94 -1.48 -13.14
C MET A 89 3.75 -0.21 -13.96
N GLU A 90 2.68 -0.17 -14.73
CA GLU A 90 2.31 0.99 -15.54
C GLU A 90 1.41 1.92 -14.73
N GLN A 91 0.45 1.35 -13.98
CA GLN A 91 -0.57 2.14 -13.30
C GLN A 91 -1.03 1.50 -11.98
N LEU A 92 -1.20 2.36 -10.98
CA LEU A 92 -1.69 1.99 -9.66
C LEU A 92 -2.72 3.01 -9.17
N LEU A 93 -3.94 2.57 -8.87
CA LEU A 93 -5.00 3.45 -8.35
C LEU A 93 -5.19 3.21 -6.85
N LEU A 94 -5.07 4.29 -6.07
CA LEU A 94 -5.09 4.26 -4.60
C LEU A 94 -6.09 5.22 -3.97
N HIS A 95 -6.70 6.09 -4.76
CA HIS A 95 -7.56 7.16 -4.23
C HIS A 95 -8.77 6.59 -3.48
N LYS A 96 -9.33 7.40 -2.57
CA LYS A 96 -10.47 6.99 -1.73
C LYS A 96 -10.19 5.74 -0.88
N ASN A 97 -9.01 5.68 -0.27
CA ASN A 97 -8.67 4.75 0.80
C ASN A 97 -8.60 5.46 2.15
N ASN A 98 -8.29 4.72 3.22
CA ASN A 98 -8.30 5.22 4.60
C ASN A 98 -6.87 5.30 5.18
N PHE A 99 -5.94 5.89 4.42
CA PHE A 99 -4.51 5.87 4.75
C PHE A 99 -4.21 6.50 6.11
N LEU A 100 -3.44 5.78 6.93
CA LEU A 100 -2.93 6.27 8.21
C LEU A 100 -1.53 6.85 8.00
N CYS A 101 -1.44 8.17 8.02
CA CYS A 101 -0.22 8.94 7.80
C CYS A 101 0.56 9.14 9.09
N THR A 102 1.03 8.02 9.66
CA THR A 102 1.96 8.00 10.79
C THR A 102 3.37 7.74 10.29
N CYS A 103 4.37 7.78 11.18
CA CYS A 103 5.76 7.48 10.81
C CYS A 103 5.98 6.05 10.28
N ASN A 104 5.04 5.12 10.51
CA ASN A 104 5.09 3.79 9.90
C ASN A 104 4.82 3.82 8.39
N ALA A 105 4.21 4.89 7.87
CA ALA A 105 3.99 5.08 6.44
C ALA A 105 5.21 5.67 5.70
N SER A 106 6.36 5.85 6.38
CA SER A 106 7.54 6.52 5.82
C SER A 106 8.03 5.88 4.52
N TRP A 107 8.06 4.54 4.44
CA TRP A 107 8.42 3.84 3.20
C TRP A 107 7.45 4.20 2.07
N PHE A 108 6.14 4.11 2.32
CA PHE A 108 5.11 4.35 1.30
C PHE A 108 5.17 5.79 0.77
N ILE A 109 5.31 6.77 1.66
CA ILE A 109 5.43 8.19 1.29
C ILE A 109 6.72 8.43 0.50
N THR A 110 7.84 7.85 0.95
CA THR A 110 9.12 7.95 0.24
C THR A 110 9.04 7.32 -1.16
N TRP A 111 8.36 6.19 -1.28
CA TRP A 111 8.14 5.50 -2.55
C TRP A 111 7.26 6.35 -3.48
N LEU A 112 6.15 6.91 -3.00
CA LEU A 112 5.27 7.79 -3.79
C LEU A 112 6.02 9.00 -4.36
N ASN A 113 6.98 9.55 -3.61
CA ASN A 113 7.76 10.72 -4.04
C ASN A 113 8.86 10.40 -5.07
N LYS A 114 9.15 9.10 -5.32
CA LYS A 114 10.23 8.67 -6.21
C LYS A 114 9.76 7.83 -7.39
N THR A 115 8.61 7.18 -7.25
CA THR A 115 8.10 6.22 -8.22
C THR A 115 7.79 6.88 -9.57
N THR A 116 8.01 6.12 -10.64
CA THR A 116 7.63 6.49 -12.01
C THR A 116 6.29 5.88 -12.42
N VAL A 117 5.69 5.05 -11.56
CA VAL A 117 4.38 4.43 -11.79
C VAL A 117 3.31 5.52 -11.90
N THR A 118 2.40 5.40 -12.87
CA THR A 118 1.30 6.35 -13.00
C THR A 118 0.30 6.12 -11.86
N ILE A 119 0.14 7.12 -10.99
CA ILE A 119 -0.84 7.11 -9.90
C ILE A 119 -1.86 8.22 -10.13
N PRO A 120 -2.99 7.94 -10.79
CA PRO A 120 -4.02 8.94 -11.04
C PRO A 120 -4.52 9.54 -9.73
N ARG A 121 -4.84 10.83 -9.76
CA ARG A 121 -5.39 11.58 -8.62
C ARG A 121 -4.47 11.67 -7.39
N LEU A 122 -3.17 11.39 -7.53
CA LEU A 122 -2.20 11.46 -6.43
C LEU A 122 -2.21 12.83 -5.73
N GLY A 123 -2.32 13.92 -6.49
CA GLY A 123 -2.37 15.29 -5.98
C GLY A 123 -3.74 15.81 -5.52
N ILE A 124 -4.78 14.98 -5.50
CA ILE A 124 -6.15 15.42 -5.14
C ILE A 124 -6.93 14.45 -4.22
N ASP A 125 -6.86 13.14 -4.43
CA ASP A 125 -7.74 12.16 -3.74
C ASP A 125 -6.99 11.00 -3.08
N VAL A 126 -5.66 11.04 -3.06
CA VAL A 126 -4.83 10.15 -2.24
C VAL A 126 -4.49 10.92 -0.96
N THR A 127 -5.43 10.91 -0.02
CA THR A 127 -5.37 11.71 1.21
C THR A 127 -5.22 10.84 2.45
N CYS A 128 -4.61 11.41 3.48
CA CYS A 128 -4.57 10.86 4.82
C CYS A 128 -5.96 10.90 5.46
N ALA A 129 -6.40 9.78 6.03
CA ALA A 129 -7.61 9.74 6.84
C ALA A 129 -7.36 10.09 8.31
N SER A 130 -6.13 9.87 8.78
CA SER A 130 -5.67 10.22 10.13
C SER A 130 -4.12 10.16 10.19
N PRO A 131 -3.44 10.58 11.27
CA PRO A 131 -4.00 11.10 12.53
C PRO A 131 -4.22 12.61 12.53
N GLY A 132 -5.16 13.08 13.36
CA GLY A 132 -5.31 14.48 13.75
C GLY A 132 -5.18 15.49 12.61
N VAL A 133 -4.15 16.34 12.69
CA VAL A 133 -3.86 17.42 11.73
C VAL A 133 -3.53 16.94 10.32
N GLN A 134 -3.15 15.67 10.15
CA GLN A 134 -2.89 15.10 8.83
C GLN A 134 -4.18 14.73 8.10
N LYS A 135 -5.31 14.60 8.80
CA LYS A 135 -6.58 14.20 8.17
C LYS A 135 -6.96 15.20 7.07
N GLY A 136 -7.17 14.67 5.86
CA GLY A 136 -7.51 15.44 4.67
C GLY A 136 -6.30 15.90 3.84
N ASN A 137 -5.09 15.92 4.40
CA ASN A 137 -3.88 16.27 3.65
C ASN A 137 -3.54 15.17 2.64
N LEU A 138 -2.82 15.53 1.57
CA LEU A 138 -2.30 14.56 0.61
C LEU A 138 -1.26 13.67 1.28
N VAL A 139 -1.24 12.38 0.96
CA VAL A 139 -0.24 11.45 1.51
C VAL A 139 1.18 11.89 1.13
N VAL A 140 1.36 12.43 -0.08
CA VAL A 140 2.65 12.92 -0.58
C VAL A 140 3.14 14.21 0.08
N SER A 141 2.24 14.98 0.71
CA SER A 141 2.60 16.23 1.40
C SER A 141 2.95 16.04 2.87
N VAL A 142 2.94 14.80 3.38
CA VAL A 142 3.28 14.52 4.77
C VAL A 142 4.77 14.75 4.98
N ASP A 143 5.10 15.60 5.95
CA ASP A 143 6.48 15.87 6.34
C ASP A 143 7.10 14.68 7.10
N LEU A 144 8.06 14.03 6.46
CA LEU A 144 8.82 12.91 7.05
C LEU A 144 9.94 13.37 7.99
N GLN A 145 10.36 14.64 7.96
CA GLN A 145 11.41 15.13 8.87
C GLN A 145 10.92 15.14 10.32
N ALA A 146 9.64 15.44 10.53
CA ALA A 146 8.99 15.30 11.84
C ALA A 146 9.15 13.89 12.44
N CYS A 147 9.21 12.84 11.60
CA CYS A 147 9.45 11.46 12.04
C CYS A 147 10.90 11.15 12.40
N GLN A 148 11.85 11.97 11.95
CA GLN A 148 13.28 11.83 12.30
C GLN A 148 13.60 12.58 13.59
N HIS A 149 12.97 13.75 13.82
CA HIS A 149 13.18 14.54 15.03
C HIS A 149 12.70 13.85 16.32
N SER A 150 11.66 13.00 16.24
CA SER A 150 11.22 12.20 17.40
C SER A 150 12.33 11.27 17.92
N PHE A 151 13.18 10.71 17.05
CA PHE A 151 14.29 9.85 17.48
C PHE A 151 15.40 10.65 18.17
N LEU A 152 15.75 11.83 17.63
CA LEU A 152 16.73 12.72 18.24
C LEU A 152 16.27 13.20 19.63
N SER A 153 14.99 13.55 19.78
CA SER A 153 14.44 13.93 21.08
C SER A 153 14.45 12.78 22.09
N ILE A 154 14.22 11.54 21.66
CA ILE A 154 14.32 10.36 22.54
C ILE A 154 15.77 10.12 22.98
N ILE A 155 16.73 10.21 22.06
CA ILE A 155 18.15 10.05 22.37
C ILE A 155 18.61 11.12 23.38
N LEU A 156 18.28 12.39 23.13
CA LEU A 156 18.56 13.50 24.05
C LEU A 156 17.96 13.28 25.44
N TYR A 157 16.70 12.83 25.51
CA TYR A 157 16.05 12.51 26.78
C TYR A 157 16.76 11.37 27.52
N THR A 158 17.08 10.26 26.84
CA THR A 158 17.81 9.15 27.47
C THR A 158 19.18 9.57 27.99
N LEU A 159 19.94 10.35 27.22
CA LEU A 159 21.25 10.88 27.63
C LEU A 159 21.14 11.81 28.85
N MET A 160 20.16 12.71 28.85
CA MET A 160 19.91 13.61 29.99
C MET A 160 19.51 12.84 31.24
N THR A 161 18.65 11.83 31.13
CA THR A 161 18.31 10.99 32.28
C THR A 161 19.52 10.18 32.77
N SER A 162 20.35 9.61 31.89
CA SER A 162 21.54 8.87 32.31
C SER A 162 22.57 9.73 33.02
N LEU A 163 22.72 11.00 32.64
CA LEU A 163 23.61 11.97 33.29
C LEU A 163 23.08 12.45 34.65
N LEU A 164 21.76 12.40 34.87
CA LEU A 164 21.14 12.74 36.15
C LEU A 164 21.18 11.59 37.16
N PHE A 165 21.38 10.35 36.70
CA PHE A 165 21.46 9.14 37.52
C PHE A 165 22.89 8.54 37.60
N SER A 166 23.90 9.28 37.13
CA SER A 166 25.34 8.98 37.27
C SER A 166 25.99 9.96 38.23
#